data_AF-A0A2V6MJM2-F1
#
_entry.id   AF-A0A2V6MJM2-F1
#
_cell.length_a   1.000
_cell.length_b   1.000
_cell.length_c   1.000
_cell.angle_alpha   90.00
_cell.angle_beta   90.00
_cell.angle_gamma   90.00
#
_symmetry.space_group_name_H-M   'P 1'
#
loop_
_entity.id
_entity.type
_entity.pdbx_description
1 polymer ?
#
loop_
_entity_poly.entity_id
_entity_poly.type
_entity_poly.pdbx_seq_one_letter_code
_entity_poly.pdbx_strand_id
1 'polypeptide(L)' 'MMFAIKAEVSDPWAETFGFSAQKTMYGGKHIAKGDTIFVFASENQGGPGLIASGVVTSAKAIAKKRGIARQTARVS' A
#
# COMPACT_ATOMS: atom_id res chain seq x y z
N MET A 1 13.05 4.82 -1.04
CA MET A 1 12.22 5.15 -2.22
C MET A 1 10.85 5.64 -1.75
N MET A 2 10.04 6.24 -2.62
CA MET A 2 8.70 6.74 -2.28
C MET A 2 7.63 5.89 -2.96
N PHE A 3 6.63 5.48 -2.20
CA PHE A 3 5.51 4.69 -2.69
C PHE A 3 4.18 5.27 -2.23
N ALA A 4 3.09 4.81 -2.83
CA ALA A 4 1.76 5.17 -2.41
C ALA A 4 0.83 3.97 -2.40
N ILE A 5 -0.15 4.01 -1.50
CA ILE A 5 -1.22 3.02 -1.38
C ILE A 5 -2.57 3.72 -1.38
N LYS A 6 -3.53 3.12 -2.07
CA LYS A 6 -4.95 3.47 -2.04
C LYS A 6 -5.69 2.32 -1.38
N ALA A 7 -6.29 2.58 -0.23
CA ALA A 7 -7.00 1.56 0.52
C ALA A 7 -8.16 2.20 1.28
N GLU A 8 -9.16 1.40 1.63
CA GLU A 8 -10.09 1.76 2.69
C GLU A 8 -9.31 1.91 4.01
N VAL A 9 -9.58 3.01 4.73
CA VAL A 9 -8.97 3.29 6.03
C VAL A 9 -10.10 3.65 6.98
N SER A 10 -10.35 2.78 7.96
CA SER A 10 -11.43 2.97 8.93
C SER A 10 -11.12 4.04 9.97
N ASP A 11 -9.86 4.12 10.39
CA ASP A 11 -9.37 5.14 11.33
C ASP A 11 -8.21 5.94 10.70
N PRO A 12 -8.46 7.14 10.16
CA PRO A 12 -7.43 7.99 9.58
C PRO A 12 -6.41 8.53 10.59
N TRP A 13 -6.68 8.46 11.89
CA TRP A 13 -5.82 9.00 12.94
C TRP A 13 -4.94 7.94 13.61
N ALA A 14 -5.00 6.69 13.14
CA ALA A 14 -4.14 5.63 13.62
C ALA A 14 -2.64 5.97 13.40
N GLU A 15 -1.81 5.72 14.40
CA GLU A 15 -0.35 5.91 14.30
C GLU A 15 0.32 4.84 13.42
N THR A 16 -0.30 3.67 13.28
CA THR A 16 0.19 2.55 12.47
C THR A 16 -0.94 1.96 11.65
N PHE A 17 -0.68 1.74 10.36
CA PHE A 17 -1.62 1.15 9.42
C PHE A 17 -1.18 -0.25 9.00
N GLY A 18 -2.09 -1.22 9.05
CA GLY A 18 -1.91 -2.54 8.49
C GLY A 18 -2.68 -2.69 7.17
N PHE A 19 -2.00 -3.03 6.09
CA PHE A 19 -2.63 -3.21 4.78
C PHE A 19 -2.46 -4.64 4.29
N SER A 20 -3.52 -5.44 4.41
CA SER A 20 -3.50 -6.83 3.96
C SER A 20 -3.76 -6.92 2.46
N ALA A 21 -2.76 -7.44 1.72
CA ALA A 21 -2.88 -7.78 0.30
C ALA A 21 -3.27 -6.60 -0.61
N GLN A 22 -2.79 -5.41 -0.27
CA GLN A 22 -3.06 -4.18 -1.01
C GLN A 22 -2.01 -3.91 -2.08
N LYS A 23 -2.42 -3.26 -3.17
CA LYS A 23 -1.52 -2.88 -4.26
C LYS A 23 -0.78 -1.60 -3.89
N THR A 24 0.53 -1.63 -4.06
CA THR A 24 1.39 -0.45 -3.94
C THR A 24 1.72 0.12 -5.31
N MET A 25 1.57 1.44 -5.45
CA MET A 25 1.83 2.20 -6.68
C MET A 25 3.32 2.50 -6.86
N TYR A 26 3.70 3.07 -8.01
CA TYR A 26 5.07 3.54 -8.29
C TYR A 26 6.16 2.48 -8.10
N GLY A 27 6.02 1.32 -8.75
CA GLY A 27 7.04 0.27 -8.67
C GLY A 27 7.01 -0.54 -7.37
N GLY A 28 5.88 -0.57 -6.66
CA GLY A 28 5.68 -1.23 -5.36
C GLY A 28 6.05 -2.71 -5.24
N LYS A 29 6.52 -3.37 -6.32
CA LYS A 29 7.21 -4.67 -6.22
C LYS A 29 8.55 -4.59 -5.47
N HIS A 30 9.09 -3.38 -5.29
CA HIS A 30 10.38 -3.10 -4.66
C HIS A 30 10.26 -2.49 -3.26
N ILE A 31 9.05 -2.30 -2.74
CA ILE A 31 8.86 -1.71 -1.42
C ILE A 31 9.47 -2.60 -0.34
N ALA A 32 10.16 -1.96 0.59
CA ALA A 32 10.83 -2.58 1.71
C ALA A 32 10.70 -1.72 2.96
N LYS A 33 11.10 -2.29 4.11
CA LYS A 33 11.24 -1.55 5.36
C LYS A 33 12.17 -0.35 5.17
N GLY A 34 11.78 0.81 5.71
CA GLY A 34 12.53 2.06 5.62
C GLY A 34 12.14 2.96 4.44
N ASP A 35 11.34 2.46 3.50
CA ASP A 35 10.82 3.29 2.42
C ASP A 35 9.74 4.27 2.90
N THR A 36 9.61 5.41 2.21
CA THR A 36 8.53 6.37 2.45
C THR A 36 7.26 5.88 1.77
N ILE A 37 6.14 5.95 2.48
CA ILE A 37 4.83 5.59 1.95
C ILE A 37 3.79 6.69 2.21
N PHE A 38 2.97 6.95 1.21
CA PHE A 38 1.82 7.86 1.26
C PHE A 38 0.51 7.07 1.23
N VAL A 39 -0.39 7.34 2.17
CA VAL A 39 -1.66 6.63 2.34
C VAL A 39 -2.81 7.49 1.88
N PHE A 40 -3.55 7.01 0.89
CA PHE A 40 -4.78 7.64 0.40
C PHE A 40 -5.99 6.85 0.90
N ALA A 41 -6.89 7.49 1.64
CA ALA A 41 -8.09 6.89 2.22
C ALA A 41 -9.21 6.77 1.18
N SER A 42 -8.97 5.96 0.15
CA SER A 42 -9.99 5.57 -0.81
C SER A 42 -9.44 4.45 -1.67
N GLU A 43 -10.17 3.34 -1.77
CA GLU A 43 -9.88 2.36 -2.82
C GLU A 43 -10.26 2.93 -4.21
N ASN A 44 -11.37 3.68 -4.27
CA ASN A 44 -11.98 4.20 -5.50
C ASN A 44 -11.93 5.75 -5.57
N GLN A 45 -12.95 6.39 -6.14
CA GLN A 45 -13.08 7.85 -6.18
C GLN A 45 -13.87 8.35 -4.96
N GLY A 46 -13.66 9.61 -4.56
CA GLY A 46 -14.51 10.30 -3.57
C GLY A 46 -14.14 10.15 -2.09
N GLY A 47 -12.99 9.56 -1.74
CA GLY A 47 -12.49 9.56 -0.35
C GLY A 47 -11.61 10.78 -0.01
N PRO A 48 -11.19 10.95 1.27
CA PRO A 48 -10.45 12.12 1.78
C PRO A 48 -9.12 12.48 1.08
N GLY A 49 -8.66 11.68 0.12
CA GLY A 49 -7.37 11.88 -0.54
C GLY A 49 -6.23 11.38 0.34
N LEU A 50 -5.12 12.12 0.36
CA LEU A 50 -3.93 11.80 1.17
C LEU A 50 -4.22 12.06 2.65
N ILE A 51 -4.12 11.02 3.48
CA ILE A 51 -4.40 11.12 4.92
C ILE A 51 -3.14 10.95 5.78
N ALA A 52 -2.09 10.30 5.28
CA ALA A 52 -0.87 10.06 6.03
C ALA A 52 0.37 9.94 5.13
N SER A 53 1.52 10.31 5.69
CA SER A 53 2.84 9.98 5.17
C SER A 53 3.66 9.37 6.29
N GLY A 54 4.43 8.33 6.00
CA GLY A 54 5.21 7.63 7.00
C GLY A 54 6.28 6.75 6.41
N VAL A 55 6.84 5.89 7.27
CA VAL A 55 7.90 4.95 6.91
C VAL A 55 7.35 3.52 6.99
N VAL A 56 7.67 2.70 5.99
CA VAL A 56 7.32 1.29 5.97
C VAL A 56 8.08 0.58 7.09
N THR A 57 7.35 -0.01 8.03
CA THR A 57 7.93 -0.79 9.14
C THR A 57 8.09 -2.27 8.80
N SER A 58 7.22 -2.81 7.94
CA SER A 58 7.24 -4.17 7.41
C SER A 58 6.65 -4.21 5.99
N ALA A 59 7.17 -5.10 5.15
CA ALA A 59 6.60 -5.39 3.84
C ALA A 59 6.89 -6.84 3.45
N LYS A 60 5.86 -7.58 3.04
CA LYS A 60 5.96 -8.95 2.54
C LYS A 60 5.26 -9.07 1.19
N ALA A 61 5.99 -9.65 0.24
CA ALA A 61 5.46 -9.91 -1.10
C ALA A 61 4.47 -11.08 -1.07
N ILE A 62 3.33 -10.90 -1.72
CA ILE A 62 2.37 -11.99 -1.94
C ILE A 62 2.74 -12.75 -3.20
N ALA A 63 2.69 -14.08 -3.11
CA ALA A 63 2.94 -14.98 -4.23
C ALA A 63 2.04 -14.66 -5.42
N LYS A 64 2.60 -14.75 -6.62
CA LYS A 64 1.83 -14.60 -7.85
C LYS A 64 0.82 -15.73 -7.96
N LYS A 65 -0.42 -15.41 -8.35
CA LYS A 65 -1.40 -16.43 -8.73
C LYS A 65 -0.94 -17.12 -10.02
N ARG A 66 -0.79 -18.45 -9.99
CA ARG A 66 -0.43 -19.26 -11.17
C ARG A 66 -1.49 -19.06 -12.26
N GLY A 67 -1.04 -18.97 -13.52
CA GLY A 67 -1.92 -18.79 -14.68
C GLY A 67 -2.33 -17.33 -14.97
N ILE A 68 -1.91 -16.35 -14.16
CA ILE A 68 -2.15 -14.93 -14.47
C ILE A 68 -0.91 -14.33 -15.14
N ALA A 69 -1.05 -13.90 -16.39
CA ALA A 69 0.04 -13.31 -17.17
C ALA A 69 0.58 -11.99 -16.56
N ARG A 70 -0.27 -11.21 -15.87
CA ARG A 70 0.11 -9.94 -15.24
C ARG A 70 -0.59 -9.74 -13.89
N GLN A 71 0.18 -9.60 -12.82
CA GLN A 71 -0.31 -9.26 -11.48
C GLN A 71 0.53 -8.11 -10.91
N THR A 72 -0.10 -7.06 -10.38
CA THR A 72 0.65 -6.05 -9.63
C THR A 72 0.98 -6.61 -8.25
N ALA A 73 2.23 -6.45 -7.80
CA ALA A 73 2.66 -6.89 -6.48
C ALA A 73 1.75 -6.32 -5.37
N ARG A 74 1.42 -7.18 -4.41
CA ARG A 74 0.65 -6.82 -3.22
C ARG A 74 1.59 -6.83 -2.01
N VAL A 75 1.39 -5.89 -1.12
CA VAL A 75 2.15 -5.76 0.15
C VAL A 75 1.24 -6.23 1.28
N SER A 76 1.83 -6.97 2.21
CA SER A 76 1.30 -7.27 3.55
C SER A 76 2.31 -6.86 4.61
#